data_AF-A0A2H5QJR1-F1
#
_entry.id   AF-A0A2H5QJR1-F1
#
_cell.length_a   1.000
_cell.length_b   1.000
_cell.length_c   1.000
_cell.angle_alpha   90.00
_cell.angle_beta   90.00
_cell.angle_gamma   90.00
#
_symmetry.space_group_name_H-M   'P 1'
#
loop_
_entity.id
_entity.type
_entity.pdbx_description
1 polymer ?
#
loop_
_entity_poly.entity_id
_entity_poly.type
_entity_poly.pdbx_seq_one_letter_code
_entity_poly.pdbx_strand_id
1 'polypeptide(L)'
;MPRNDISTDIQSKTKDNDYMQLSFLALYNTINEMAYDTLKQHGEIIIPYLTEAVSNDLRKSFLQDAKWNYNNYTPTFEEYLENAWQSSGELFLIRSHFSLSRSINKEALKSLEKYHDLMSWPSIIFRLFNDFATSNV
;
A
#
# COMPACT_ATOMS: atom_id res chain seq x y z
N MET A 1 0.97 20.33 -19.03
CA MET A 1 1.69 19.05 -19.18
C MET A 1 0.66 17.94 -19.15
N PRO A 2 0.67 17.00 -20.11
CA PRO A 2 -0.23 15.86 -20.01
C PRO A 2 0.24 15.03 -18.82
N ARG A 3 -0.61 14.87 -17.79
CA ARG A 3 -0.41 13.81 -16.81
C ARG A 3 -0.56 12.51 -17.60
N ASN A 4 0.53 11.76 -17.77
CA ASN A 4 0.37 10.36 -18.11
C ASN A 4 -0.46 9.75 -16.97
N ASP A 5 -1.70 9.41 -17.27
CA ASP A 5 -2.56 8.73 -16.32
C ASP A 5 -1.95 7.34 -16.10
N ILE A 6 -1.53 7.10 -14.85
CA ILE A 6 -0.88 5.88 -14.38
C ILE A 6 -1.74 4.65 -14.75
N SER A 7 -3.07 4.83 -14.85
CA SER A 7 -4.00 3.83 -15.35
C SER A 7 -3.67 3.38 -16.78
N THR A 8 -3.45 4.32 -17.70
CA THR A 8 -3.12 4.06 -19.11
C THR A 8 -1.78 3.35 -19.27
N ASP A 9 -0.75 3.78 -18.52
CA ASP A 9 0.58 3.18 -18.61
C ASP A 9 0.58 1.73 -18.09
N ILE A 10 -0.21 1.43 -17.06
CA ILE A 10 -0.32 0.08 -16.52
C ILE A 10 -1.18 -0.82 -17.40
N GLN A 11 -2.31 -0.32 -17.93
CA GLN A 11 -3.12 -1.05 -18.92
C GLN A 11 -2.29 -1.42 -20.15
N SER A 12 -1.36 -0.57 -20.58
CA SER A 12 -0.45 -0.89 -21.68
C SER A 12 0.53 -2.02 -21.35
N LYS A 13 1.03 -2.08 -20.11
CA LYS A 13 2.03 -3.06 -19.65
C LYS A 13 1.43 -4.41 -19.23
N THR A 14 0.15 -4.44 -18.85
CA THR A 14 -0.59 -5.66 -18.49
C THR A 14 -1.47 -6.15 -19.64
N LYS A 15 -1.34 -5.58 -20.84
CA LYS A 15 -2.21 -5.82 -22.01
C LYS A 15 -2.43 -7.31 -22.36
N ASP A 16 -1.42 -8.15 -22.11
CA ASP A 16 -1.46 -9.57 -22.45
C ASP A 16 -1.81 -10.48 -21.24
N ASN A 17 -2.20 -9.90 -20.10
CA ASN A 17 -2.60 -10.62 -18.90
C ASN A 17 -3.88 -10.02 -18.29
N ASP A 18 -5.01 -10.61 -18.68
CA ASP A 18 -6.35 -10.18 -18.27
C ASP A 18 -6.54 -10.16 -16.74
N TYR A 19 -5.95 -11.13 -16.03
CA TYR A 19 -6.03 -11.17 -14.56
C TYR A 19 -5.31 -10.00 -13.89
N MET A 20 -4.16 -9.61 -14.43
CA MET A 20 -3.40 -8.46 -13.92
C MET A 20 -4.10 -7.13 -14.24
N GLN A 21 -4.72 -7.01 -15.41
CA GLN A 21 -5.56 -5.86 -15.74
C GLN A 21 -6.74 -5.72 -14.78
N LEU A 22 -7.47 -6.81 -14.54
CA LEU A 22 -8.62 -6.82 -13.63
C LEU A 22 -8.20 -6.46 -12.20
N SER A 23 -7.12 -7.06 -11.70
CA SER A 23 -6.61 -6.80 -10.35
C SER A 23 -6.17 -5.34 -10.18
N PHE A 24 -5.50 -4.79 -11.18
CA PHE A 24 -5.09 -3.38 -11.17
C PHE A 24 -6.30 -2.43 -11.21
N LEU A 25 -7.29 -2.71 -12.08
CA LEU A 25 -8.49 -1.89 -12.18
C LEU A 25 -9.29 -1.92 -10.88
N ALA A 26 -9.40 -3.09 -10.23
CA ALA A 26 -10.05 -3.23 -8.92
C ALA A 26 -9.33 -2.39 -7.85
N LEU A 27 -8.00 -2.45 -7.80
CA LEU A 27 -7.19 -1.64 -6.87
C LEU A 27 -7.37 -0.14 -7.12
N TYR A 28 -7.26 0.30 -8.38
CA TYR A 28 -7.44 1.70 -8.78
C TYR A 28 -8.81 2.24 -8.40
N ASN A 29 -9.87 1.50 -8.70
CA ASN A 29 -11.24 1.89 -8.36
C ASN A 29 -11.44 1.94 -6.84
N THR A 30 -10.91 0.98 -6.09
CA THR A 30 -10.99 0.96 -4.62
C THR A 30 -10.30 2.18 -4.01
N ILE A 31 -9.11 2.56 -4.50
CA ILE A 31 -8.39 3.75 -4.04
C ILE A 31 -9.19 5.02 -4.31
N ASN A 32 -9.76 5.16 -5.50
CA ASN A 32 -10.58 6.31 -5.86
C ASN A 32 -11.86 6.39 -5.03
N GLU A 33 -12.50 5.25 -4.75
CA GLU A 33 -13.66 5.18 -3.86
C GLU A 33 -13.31 5.63 -2.44
N MET A 34 -12.21 5.12 -1.87
CA MET A 34 -11.72 5.56 -0.56
C MET A 34 -11.46 7.07 -0.50
N ALA A 35 -10.86 7.62 -1.56
CA ALA A 35 -10.61 9.05 -1.65
C ALA A 35 -11.90 9.87 -1.79
N TYR A 36 -12.86 9.38 -2.57
CA TYR A 36 -14.15 10.03 -2.75
C TYR A 36 -14.96 10.05 -1.45
N ASP A 37 -15.02 8.93 -0.73
CA ASP A 37 -15.67 8.83 0.57
C ASP A 37 -15.07 9.82 1.56
N THR A 38 -13.74 9.88 1.62
CA THR A 38 -13.03 10.80 2.52
C THR A 38 -13.31 12.26 2.17
N LEU A 39 -13.32 12.60 0.87
CA LEU A 39 -13.67 13.94 0.41
C LEU A 39 -15.11 14.30 0.78
N LYS A 40 -16.04 13.37 0.63
CA LYS A 40 -17.47 13.58 0.95
C LYS A 40 -17.70 13.76 2.45
N GLN A 41 -17.02 12.97 3.29
CA GLN A 41 -17.22 12.97 4.74
C GLN A 41 -16.45 14.10 5.45
N HIS A 42 -15.25 14.41 4.97
CA HIS A 42 -14.31 15.29 5.68
C HIS A 42 -13.84 16.50 4.87
N GLY A 43 -14.17 16.57 3.57
CA GLY A 43 -13.73 17.67 2.70
C GLY A 43 -12.25 17.63 2.32
N GLU A 44 -11.55 16.53 2.62
CA GLU A 44 -10.10 16.40 2.40
C GLU A 44 -9.78 15.50 1.20
N ILE A 45 -8.78 15.89 0.42
CA ILE A 45 -8.32 15.14 -0.76
C ILE A 45 -7.14 14.26 -0.37
N ILE A 46 -7.38 12.95 -0.24
CA ILE A 46 -6.35 12.00 0.21
C ILE A 46 -5.71 11.16 -0.90
N ILE A 47 -6.11 11.37 -2.17
CA ILE A 47 -5.55 10.65 -3.33
C ILE A 47 -4.01 10.65 -3.33
N PRO A 48 -3.30 11.76 -3.05
CA PRO A 48 -1.83 11.76 -3.04
C PRO A 48 -1.25 10.75 -2.04
N TYR A 49 -1.79 10.69 -0.83
CA TYR A 49 -1.32 9.78 0.22
C TYR A 49 -1.58 8.31 -0.13
N LEU A 50 -2.76 8.00 -0.65
CA LEU A 50 -3.08 6.64 -1.10
C LEU A 50 -2.23 6.23 -2.30
N THR A 51 -1.94 7.16 -3.21
CA THR A 51 -1.10 6.90 -4.39
C THR A 51 0.35 6.64 -3.97
N GLU A 52 0.88 7.38 -3.00
CA GLU A 52 2.23 7.18 -2.46
C GLU A 52 2.37 5.78 -1.84
N ALA A 53 1.49 5.44 -0.88
CA ALA A 53 1.51 4.14 -0.21
C ALA A 53 1.43 2.95 -1.19
N VAL A 54 0.63 3.08 -2.26
CA VAL A 54 0.44 2.00 -3.24
C VAL A 54 1.54 1.97 -4.29
N SER A 55 1.88 3.11 -4.88
CA SER A 55 2.78 3.18 -6.03
C SER A 55 4.26 3.14 -5.63
N ASN A 56 4.57 3.62 -4.43
CA ASN A 56 5.92 3.60 -3.91
C ASN A 56 6.12 2.47 -2.92
N ASP A 57 5.44 2.45 -1.78
CA ASP A 57 5.82 1.55 -0.69
C ASP A 57 5.44 0.09 -0.97
N LEU A 58 4.16 -0.19 -1.23
CA LEU A 58 3.69 -1.54 -1.57
C LEU A 58 4.38 -2.10 -2.82
N ARG A 59 4.47 -1.30 -3.88
CA ARG A 59 5.09 -1.74 -5.14
C ARG A 59 6.58 -2.05 -4.97
N LYS A 60 7.34 -1.21 -4.24
CA LYS A 60 8.76 -1.45 -3.99
C LYS A 60 8.95 -2.72 -3.16
N SER A 61 8.13 -2.89 -2.13
CA SER A 61 8.21 -4.05 -1.24
C SER A 61 7.95 -5.37 -1.97
N PHE A 62 6.86 -5.45 -2.74
CA PHE A 62 6.58 -6.64 -3.56
C PHE A 62 7.62 -6.91 -4.64
N LEU A 63 8.18 -5.85 -5.25
CA LEU A 63 9.25 -6.01 -6.23
C LEU A 63 10.53 -6.56 -5.56
N GLN A 64 10.81 -6.16 -4.33
CA GLN A 64 11.97 -6.64 -3.58
C GLN A 64 11.80 -8.12 -3.21
N ASP A 65 10.62 -8.52 -2.75
CA ASP A 65 10.29 -9.94 -2.50
C ASP A 65 10.44 -10.78 -3.77
N ALA A 66 9.94 -10.28 -4.90
CA ALA A 66 10.08 -10.96 -6.20
C ALA A 66 11.55 -11.09 -6.63
N LYS A 67 12.39 -10.08 -6.38
CA LYS A 67 13.83 -10.14 -6.64
C LYS A 67 14.52 -11.16 -5.76
N TRP A 68 14.21 -11.20 -4.46
CA TRP A 68 14.79 -12.19 -3.56
C TRP A 68 14.45 -13.61 -4.01
N ASN A 69 13.17 -13.85 -4.35
CA ASN A 69 12.72 -15.13 -4.87
C ASN A 69 13.42 -15.51 -6.19
N TYR A 70 13.44 -14.60 -7.18
CA TYR A 70 14.08 -14.86 -8.48
C TYR A 70 15.57 -15.17 -8.37
N ASN A 71 16.27 -14.50 -7.45
CA ASN A 71 17.71 -14.68 -7.25
C ASN A 71 18.05 -15.80 -6.25
N ASN A 72 17.07 -16.53 -5.71
CA ASN A 72 17.23 -17.50 -4.61
C ASN A 72 18.01 -16.91 -3.43
N TYR A 73 17.79 -15.63 -3.15
CA TYR A 73 18.43 -14.94 -2.04
C TYR A 73 17.56 -15.04 -0.80
N THR A 74 18.14 -15.53 0.29
CA THR A 74 17.52 -15.54 1.61
C THR A 74 17.96 -14.29 2.37
N PRO A 75 17.07 -13.32 2.60
CA PRO A 75 17.42 -12.13 3.38
C PRO A 75 17.70 -12.51 4.84
N THR A 76 18.47 -11.68 5.52
CA THR A 76 18.51 -11.70 6.99
C THR A 76 17.14 -11.34 7.56
N PHE A 77 16.89 -11.70 8.82
CA PHE A 77 15.63 -11.38 9.48
C PHE A 77 15.35 -9.87 9.53
N GLU A 78 16.40 -9.06 9.70
CA GLU A 78 16.30 -7.60 9.71
C GLU A 78 15.95 -7.04 8.33
N GLU A 79 16.67 -7.45 7.28
CA GLU A 79 16.36 -7.06 5.89
C GLU A 79 14.94 -7.46 5.49
N TYR A 80 14.52 -8.68 5.88
CA TYR A 80 13.16 -9.15 5.65
C TYR A 80 12.14 -8.26 6.33
N LEU A 81 12.30 -7.99 7.63
CA LEU A 81 11.35 -7.17 8.37
C LEU A 81 11.25 -5.75 7.81
N GLU A 82 12.38 -5.13 7.47
CA GLU A 82 12.44 -3.79 6.88
C GLU A 82 11.64 -3.70 5.57
N ASN A 83 11.66 -4.75 4.75
CA ASN A 83 10.84 -4.80 3.54
C ASN A 83 9.38 -5.19 3.85
N ALA A 84 9.18 -6.16 4.73
CA ALA A 84 7.90 -6.82 4.91
C ALA A 84 6.87 -5.94 5.60
N TRP A 85 7.24 -5.04 6.53
CA TRP A 85 6.23 -4.17 7.16
C TRP A 85 5.52 -3.26 6.14
N GLN A 86 6.21 -2.87 5.06
CA GLN A 86 5.65 -2.08 3.95
C GLN A 86 4.65 -2.89 3.11
N SER A 87 4.83 -4.20 2.94
CA SER A 87 3.92 -5.07 2.16
C SER A 87 2.63 -5.48 2.89
N SER A 88 2.50 -5.15 4.19
CA SER A 88 1.66 -5.95 5.09
C SER A 88 0.40 -5.27 5.62
N GLY A 89 0.41 -3.96 5.82
CA GLY A 89 -0.68 -3.31 6.56
C GLY A 89 -0.93 -1.84 6.24
N GLU A 90 -0.05 -1.19 5.49
CA GLU A 90 -0.08 0.25 5.31
C GLU A 90 -1.41 0.76 4.73
N LEU A 91 -1.91 0.13 3.67
CA LEU A 91 -3.19 0.52 3.06
C LEU A 91 -4.38 0.32 4.00
N PHE A 92 -4.38 -0.75 4.79
CA PHE A 92 -5.44 -1.04 5.77
C PHE A 92 -5.41 -0.07 6.95
N LEU A 93 -4.22 0.32 7.41
CA LEU A 93 -4.04 1.28 8.49
C LEU A 93 -4.44 2.69 8.03
N ILE A 94 -4.06 3.09 6.81
CA ILE A 94 -4.48 4.35 6.21
C ILE A 94 -6.02 4.39 6.09
N ARG A 95 -6.63 3.33 5.55
CA ARG A 95 -8.10 3.26 5.42
C ARG A 95 -8.80 3.27 6.77
N SER A 96 -8.34 2.49 7.75
CA SER A 96 -8.97 2.46 9.08
C SER A 96 -8.84 3.81 9.80
N HIS A 97 -7.71 4.49 9.67
CA HIS A 97 -7.52 5.83 10.21
C HIS A 97 -8.56 6.82 9.68
N PHE A 98 -8.76 6.88 8.36
CA PHE A 98 -9.75 7.79 7.76
C PHE A 98 -11.19 7.39 8.06
N SER A 99 -11.47 6.11 8.23
CA SER A 99 -12.82 5.63 8.55
C SER A 99 -13.23 5.92 10.00
N LEU A 100 -12.26 5.89 10.93
CA LEU A 100 -12.51 6.04 12.36
C LEU A 100 -12.35 7.49 12.86
N SER A 101 -11.68 8.34 12.07
CA SER A 101 -11.43 9.72 12.45
C SER A 101 -12.72 10.55 12.37
N ARG A 102 -13.18 11.07 13.52
CA ARG A 102 -14.32 12.01 13.56
C ARG A 102 -14.04 13.33 12.85
N SER A 103 -12.77 13.71 12.73
CA SER A 103 -12.28 14.86 11.98
C SER A 103 -10.86 14.56 11.51
N ILE A 104 -10.61 14.72 10.21
CA ILE A 104 -9.26 14.60 9.64
C ILE A 104 -8.57 15.94 9.82
N ASN A 105 -7.50 15.98 10.62
CA ASN A 105 -6.64 17.16 10.72
C ASN A 105 -5.49 17.03 9.69
N LYS A 106 -5.17 18.13 8.97
CA LYS A 106 -3.97 18.21 8.12
C LYS A 106 -2.67 17.94 8.89
N GLU A 107 -2.62 18.26 10.17
CA GLU A 107 -1.49 17.84 11.02
C GLU A 107 -1.45 16.32 11.20
N ALA A 108 -2.60 15.65 11.33
CA ALA A 108 -2.65 14.19 11.42
C ALA A 108 -2.26 13.53 10.08
N LEU A 109 -2.67 14.10 8.95
CA LEU A 109 -2.22 13.68 7.61
C LEU A 109 -0.70 13.79 7.43
N LYS A 110 -0.10 14.93 7.80
CA LYS A 110 1.35 15.11 7.81
C LYS A 110 2.05 14.19 8.81
N SER A 111 1.34 13.82 9.88
CA SER A 111 1.84 12.88 10.87
C SER A 111 1.90 11.45 10.32
N LEU A 112 0.97 11.04 9.45
CA LEU A 112 1.04 9.74 8.76
C LEU A 112 2.32 9.60 7.93
N GLU A 113 2.74 10.64 7.22
CA GLU A 113 4.01 10.66 6.48
C GLU A 113 5.25 10.59 7.40
N LYS A 114 5.11 11.01 8.66
CA LYS A 114 6.23 11.20 9.60
C LYS A 114 6.35 10.09 10.64
N TYR A 115 5.25 9.43 11.01
CA TYR A 115 5.22 8.36 12.01
C TYR A 115 5.37 6.99 11.36
N HIS A 116 6.57 6.74 10.83
CA HIS A 116 7.01 5.40 10.44
C HIS A 116 6.73 4.37 11.54
N ASP A 117 6.95 4.72 12.82
CA ASP A 117 6.75 3.79 13.94
C ASP A 117 5.29 3.41 14.20
N LEU A 118 4.35 4.35 14.03
CA LEU A 118 2.93 4.08 14.28
C LEU A 118 2.35 3.14 13.23
N MET A 119 2.90 3.16 12.02
CA MET A 119 2.50 2.28 10.92
C MET A 119 3.33 0.99 10.91
N SER A 120 4.62 1.05 11.25
CA SER A 120 5.53 -0.07 11.19
C SER A 120 5.23 -1.11 12.26
N TRP A 121 5.05 -0.74 13.53
CA TRP A 121 4.85 -1.72 14.61
C TRP A 121 3.60 -2.60 14.41
N PRO A 122 2.40 -2.03 14.12
CA PRO A 122 1.23 -2.87 13.83
C PRO A 122 1.42 -3.72 12.57
N SER A 123 2.11 -3.19 11.55
CA SER A 123 2.39 -3.92 10.31
C SER A 123 3.38 -5.07 10.50
N ILE A 124 4.41 -4.89 11.33
CA ILE A 124 5.36 -5.93 11.74
C ILE A 124 4.62 -7.03 12.50
N ILE A 125 3.78 -6.67 13.48
CA ILE A 125 2.97 -7.64 14.23
C ILE A 125 2.09 -8.43 13.26
N PHE A 126 1.33 -7.74 12.40
CA PHE A 126 0.47 -8.39 11.42
C PHE A 126 1.26 -9.36 10.52
N ARG A 127 2.42 -8.92 10.01
CA ARG A 127 3.31 -9.73 9.18
C ARG A 127 3.76 -10.99 9.93
N LEU A 128 4.29 -10.85 11.13
CA LEU A 128 4.79 -11.99 11.91
C LEU A 128 3.68 -13.00 12.21
N PHE A 129 2.46 -12.55 12.51
CA PHE A 129 1.32 -13.43 12.69
C PHE A 129 0.90 -14.14 11.39
N ASN A 130 0.91 -13.42 10.25
CA ASN A 130 0.62 -14.00 8.95
C ASN A 130 1.65 -15.08 8.57
N ASP A 131 2.94 -14.80 8.76
CA ASP A 131 4.02 -15.73 8.46
C ASP A 131 3.97 -16.93 9.40
N PHE A 132 3.71 -16.73 10.68
CA PHE A 132 3.54 -17.83 11.63
C PHE A 132 2.41 -18.77 11.20
N ALA A 133 1.28 -18.21 10.77
CA ALA A 133 0.13 -18.99 10.30
C ALA A 133 0.39 -19.73 8.98
N THR A 134 1.23 -19.19 8.10
CA THR A 134 1.49 -19.75 6.76
C THR A 134 2.77 -20.58 6.68
N SER A 135 3.67 -20.50 7.67
CA SER A 135 4.96 -21.21 7.70
C SER A 135 4.86 -22.74 7.77
N ASN A 136 3.68 -23.30 8.07
CA ASN A 136 3.45 -24.74 8.19
C ASN A 136 2.79 -25.37 6.95
N VAL A 137 2.89 -24.73 5.78
CA VAL A 137 2.39 -25.25 4.49
C VAL A 137 3.55 -25.69 3.61
#